data_AF-A0A9D4PYF1-F1
#
_entry.id   AF-A0A9D4PYF1-F1
#
_cell.length_a   1.000
_cell.length_b   1.000
_cell.length_c   1.000
_cell.angle_alpha   90.00
_cell.angle_beta   90.00
_cell.angle_gamma   90.00
#
_symmetry.space_group_name_H-M   'P 1'
#
loop_
_entity.id
_entity.type
_entity.pdbx_description
1 polymer ?
#
loop_
_entity_poly.entity_id
_entity_poly.type
_entity_poly.pdbx_seq_one_letter_code
_entity_poly.pdbx_strand_id
1 'polypeptide(L)'
;MDVKKTDLLIFKRSLAKVASLTAEQVFDDTLCMNPFQDIFIVATPFEVNARIYSRAQEISMGKTVIGLAAYVAASDDTCKGVIRGINVNLSDAELTEMIEESRRHQE
;
A
#
# COMPACT_ATOMS: atom_id res chain seq x y z
N MET A 1 -14.76 -19.85 -11.53
CA MET A 1 -13.97 -19.54 -10.32
C MET A 1 -13.16 -18.30 -10.64
N ASP A 2 -13.39 -17.19 -9.94
CA ASP A 2 -12.78 -15.90 -10.27
C ASP A 2 -11.33 -15.88 -9.77
N VAL A 3 -10.39 -16.11 -10.69
CA VAL A 3 -8.96 -16.31 -10.41
C VAL A 3 -8.39 -15.14 -9.59
N LYS A 4 -8.90 -13.91 -9.79
CA LYS A 4 -8.48 -12.72 -9.04
C LYS A 4 -8.82 -12.77 -7.54
N LYS A 5 -9.94 -13.38 -7.15
CA LYS A 5 -10.34 -13.49 -5.74
C LYS A 5 -9.53 -14.53 -4.99
N THR A 6 -9.17 -15.63 -5.65
CA THR A 6 -8.34 -16.69 -5.06
C THR A 6 -6.93 -16.18 -4.78
N ASP A 7 -6.35 -15.40 -5.69
CA ASP A 7 -5.02 -14.82 -5.51
C ASP A 7 -4.94 -13.83 -4.34
N LEU A 8 -5.99 -13.02 -4.15
CA LEU A 8 -6.11 -12.10 -3.01
C LEU A 8 -6.19 -12.83 -1.66
N LEU A 9 -6.94 -13.93 -1.58
CA LEU A 9 -7.05 -14.70 -0.34
C LEU A 9 -5.71 -15.38 0.02
N ILE A 10 -4.99 -15.89 -0.99
CA ILE A 10 -3.66 -16.47 -0.80
C ILE A 10 -2.68 -15.38 -0.35
N PHE A 11 -2.70 -14.21 -1.00
CA PHE A 11 -1.86 -13.07 -0.61
C PHE A 11 -2.15 -12.64 0.83
N LYS A 12 -3.42 -12.44 1.22
CA LYS A 12 -3.80 -12.06 2.59
C LYS A 12 -3.25 -13.05 3.62
N ARG A 13 -3.35 -14.36 3.35
CA ARG A 13 -2.82 -15.42 4.24
C ARG A 13 -1.30 -15.41 4.31
N SER A 14 -0.63 -15.29 3.17
CA SER A 14 0.84 -15.22 3.12
C SER A 14 1.36 -13.98 3.84
N LEU A 15 0.70 -12.83 3.67
CA LEU A 15 1.05 -11.59 4.34
C LEU A 15 0.84 -11.70 5.86
N ALA A 16 -0.30 -12.23 6.32
CA ALA A 16 -0.56 -12.47 7.74
C ALA A 16 0.50 -13.41 8.37
N LYS A 17 0.91 -14.44 7.62
CA LYS A 17 1.97 -15.36 8.06
C LYS A 17 3.32 -14.66 8.23
N VAL A 18 3.74 -13.83 7.27
CA VAL A 18 4.97 -13.04 7.37
C VAL A 18 4.88 -12.03 8.51
N ALA A 19 3.71 -11.44 8.71
CA ALA A 19 3.41 -10.53 9.81
C ALA A 19 3.28 -11.22 11.18
N SER A 20 3.33 -12.56 11.26
CA SER A 20 3.08 -13.32 12.48
C SER A 20 1.75 -12.96 13.16
N LEU A 21 0.72 -12.66 12.37
CA LEU A 21 -0.63 -12.33 12.85
C LEU A 21 -1.56 -13.55 12.73
N THR A 22 -2.42 -13.75 13.72
CA THR A 22 -3.42 -14.83 13.70
C THR A 22 -4.61 -14.49 12.79
N ALA A 23 -5.44 -15.51 12.50
CA ALA A 23 -6.64 -15.31 11.69
C ALA A 23 -7.63 -14.31 12.31
N GLU A 24 -7.73 -14.31 13.64
CA GLU A 24 -8.59 -13.40 14.41
C GLU A 24 -8.07 -11.97 14.33
N GLN A 25 -6.75 -11.77 14.43
CA GLN A 25 -6.15 -10.43 14.36
C GLN A 25 -6.32 -9.75 13.02
N VAL A 26 -6.47 -10.53 11.94
CA VAL A 26 -6.62 -10.02 10.56
C VAL A 26 -8.05 -10.15 10.03
N PHE A 27 -9.01 -10.50 10.90
CA PHE A 27 -10.38 -10.77 10.49
C PHE A 27 -11.01 -9.54 9.83
N ASP A 28 -10.88 -8.38 10.47
CA ASP A 28 -11.41 -7.10 10.01
C ASP A 28 -10.54 -6.43 8.93
N ASP A 29 -9.39 -7.01 8.57
CA ASP A 29 -8.52 -6.46 7.54
C ASP A 29 -9.14 -6.67 6.16
N THR A 30 -9.18 -5.60 5.36
CA THR A 30 -9.61 -5.63 3.96
C THR A 30 -8.43 -5.50 3.03
N LEU A 31 -8.37 -6.36 2.01
CA LEU A 31 -7.33 -6.32 0.98
C LEU A 31 -7.91 -5.82 -0.34
N CYS A 32 -7.31 -4.78 -0.89
CA CYS A 32 -7.64 -4.22 -2.20
C CYS A 32 -6.40 -4.30 -3.10
N MET A 33 -6.60 -4.55 -4.39
CA MET A 33 -5.52 -4.59 -5.38
C MET A 33 -5.78 -3.57 -6.47
N ASN A 34 -4.72 -2.84 -6.84
CA ASN A 34 -4.67 -2.03 -8.05
C ASN A 34 -3.74 -2.70 -9.07
N PRO A 35 -4.28 -3.53 -9.99
CA PRO A 35 -3.47 -4.31 -10.92
C PRO A 35 -2.76 -3.44 -11.98
N PHE A 36 -3.18 -2.20 -12.20
CA PHE A 36 -2.52 -1.30 -13.16
C PHE A 36 -1.23 -0.70 -12.62
N GLN A 37 -1.06 -0.71 -11.31
CA GLN A 37 0.11 -0.13 -10.64
C GLN A 37 0.90 -1.14 -9.84
N ASP A 38 0.47 -2.40 -9.85
CA ASP A 38 1.05 -3.49 -9.07
C ASP A 38 1.12 -3.16 -7.56
N ILE A 39 0.05 -2.57 -7.04
CA ILE A 39 -0.06 -2.17 -5.62
C ILE A 39 -1.15 -2.98 -4.94
N PHE A 40 -0.84 -3.45 -3.74
CA PHE A 40 -1.81 -3.98 -2.78
C PHE A 40 -2.01 -2.98 -1.64
N ILE A 41 -3.26 -2.80 -1.23
CA ILE A 41 -3.67 -1.94 -0.12
C ILE A 41 -4.29 -2.84 0.94
N VAL A 42 -3.75 -2.79 2.15
CA VAL A 42 -4.34 -3.42 3.33
C VAL A 42 -4.96 -2.34 4.19
N ALA A 43 -6.28 -2.33 4.27
CA ALA A 43 -7.01 -1.48 5.19
C ALA A 43 -7.27 -2.29 6.47
N THR A 44 -6.81 -1.79 7.60
CA THR A 44 -6.97 -2.45 8.90
C THR A 44 -7.43 -1.40 9.93
N PRO A 45 -8.39 -1.72 10.81
CA PRO A 45 -8.76 -0.83 11.91
C PRO A 45 -7.70 -0.81 13.02
N PHE A 46 -6.70 -1.70 12.97
CA PHE A 46 -5.69 -1.85 14.00
C PHE A 46 -4.36 -1.26 13.55
N GLU A 47 -3.98 -0.11 14.12
CA GLU A 47 -2.73 0.58 13.78
C GLU A 47 -1.48 -0.33 13.96
N VAL A 48 -1.52 -1.20 14.97
CA VAL A 48 -0.46 -2.19 15.22
C VAL A 48 -0.28 -3.13 14.03
N ASN A 49 -1.36 -3.60 13.41
CA ASN A 49 -1.29 -4.47 12.23
C ASN A 49 -0.64 -3.73 11.06
N ALA A 50 -1.04 -2.47 10.81
CA ALA A 50 -0.47 -1.66 9.74
C ALA A 50 1.06 -1.52 9.88
N ARG A 51 1.54 -1.25 11.11
CA ARG A 51 2.98 -1.14 11.42
C ARG A 51 3.73 -2.45 11.30
N ILE A 52 3.07 -3.58 11.55
CA ILE A 52 3.67 -4.90 11.36
C ILE A 52 3.76 -5.21 9.86
N TYR A 53 2.69 -5.00 9.10
CA TYR A 53 2.67 -5.21 7.66
C TYR A 53 3.72 -4.36 6.93
N SER A 54 3.97 -3.12 7.37
CA SER A 54 4.98 -2.26 6.75
C SER A 54 6.42 -2.76 6.89
N ARG A 55 6.66 -3.76 7.74
CA ARG A 55 7.99 -4.37 7.92
C ARG A 55 8.19 -5.61 7.03
N ALA A 56 7.15 -6.06 6.33
CA ALA A 56 7.26 -7.19 5.41
C ALA A 56 8.12 -6.80 4.19
N GLN A 57 9.16 -7.57 3.92
CA GLN A 57 10.08 -7.37 2.80
C GLN A 57 9.92 -8.43 1.72
N GLU A 58 9.32 -9.57 2.05
CA GLU A 58 9.08 -10.66 1.12
C GLU A 58 7.84 -11.44 1.54
N ILE A 59 7.15 -12.04 0.57
CA ILE A 59 6.11 -13.03 0.81
C ILE A 59 6.34 -14.27 -0.04
N SER A 60 5.99 -15.43 0.52
CA SER A 60 5.96 -16.69 -0.22
C SER A 60 4.52 -17.07 -0.57
N MET A 61 4.27 -17.25 -1.87
CA MET A 61 3.01 -17.75 -2.41
C MET A 61 3.30 -19.08 -3.13
N GLY A 62 3.27 -20.18 -2.37
CA GLY A 62 3.63 -21.50 -2.89
C GLY A 62 5.13 -21.58 -3.20
N LYS A 63 5.49 -21.76 -4.48
CA LYS A 63 6.89 -21.80 -4.93
C LYS A 63 7.45 -20.43 -5.29
N THR A 64 6.61 -19.41 -5.37
CA THR A 64 7.00 -18.06 -5.76
C THR A 64 7.33 -17.25 -4.53
N VAL A 65 8.46 -16.52 -4.57
CA VAL A 65 8.83 -15.50 -3.58
C VAL A 65 8.74 -14.14 -4.25
N ILE A 66 8.06 -13.20 -3.60
CA ILE A 66 7.82 -11.85 -4.11
C ILE A 66 8.43 -10.87 -3.12
N GLY A 67 9.32 -10.00 -3.60
CA GLY A 67 9.84 -8.89 -2.80
C GLY A 67 8.79 -7.79 -2.64
N LEU A 68 8.70 -7.22 -1.44
CA LEU A 68 7.74 -6.18 -1.09
C LEU A 68 8.45 -4.90 -0.65
N ALA A 69 7.90 -3.76 -1.06
CA ALA A 69 8.19 -2.46 -0.47
C ALA A 69 6.90 -1.93 0.15
N ALA A 70 6.80 -2.03 1.48
CA ALA A 70 5.59 -1.67 2.22
C ALA A 70 5.83 -0.41 3.08
N TYR A 71 4.78 0.39 3.25
CA TYR A 71 4.79 1.55 4.13
C TYR A 71 3.42 1.72 4.78
N VAL A 72 3.37 2.39 5.93
CA VAL A 72 2.10 2.77 6.57
C VAL A 72 1.61 4.06 5.94
N ALA A 73 0.42 4.00 5.35
CA ALA A 73 -0.25 5.20 4.88
C ALA A 73 -0.73 6.00 6.12
N ALA A 74 -0.48 7.30 6.14
CA ALA A 74 -0.94 8.18 7.23
C ALA A 74 -2.47 8.13 7.48
N SER A 75 -2.96 8.49 8.67
CA SER A 75 -4.38 8.34 9.04
C SER A 75 -5.32 9.20 8.18
N ASP A 76 -6.62 8.88 8.19
CA ASP A 76 -7.64 9.54 7.34
C ASP A 76 -7.74 11.06 7.52
N ASP A 77 -7.26 11.60 8.65
CA ASP A 77 -7.19 13.04 8.94
C ASP A 77 -5.89 13.71 8.45
N THR A 78 -5.08 13.01 7.67
CA THR A 78 -3.87 13.56 7.04
C THR A 78 -4.09 13.74 5.55
N CYS A 79 -3.89 14.97 5.06
CA CYS A 79 -3.91 15.24 3.61
C CYS A 79 -2.82 14.40 2.92
N LYS A 80 -3.23 13.42 2.11
CA LYS A 80 -2.34 12.74 1.17
C LYS A 80 -2.56 13.28 -0.23
N GLY A 81 -1.65 14.12 -0.69
CA GLY A 81 -1.47 14.36 -2.11
C GLY A 81 -0.70 13.19 -2.72
N VAL A 82 -1.33 12.41 -3.59
CA VAL A 82 -0.60 11.44 -4.44
C VAL A 82 -0.22 12.18 -5.72
N ILE A 83 1.02 12.66 -5.80
CA ILE A 83 1.54 13.28 -7.03
C ILE A 83 2.06 12.16 -7.94
N ARG A 84 1.54 12.08 -9.17
CA ARG A 84 1.94 11.10 -10.20
C ARG A 84 2.45 11.87 -11.42
N GLY A 85 3.39 11.27 -12.16
CA GLY A 85 3.91 11.87 -13.39
C GLY A 85 5.03 12.90 -13.18
N ILE A 86 5.67 12.91 -12.01
CA ILE A 86 6.88 13.70 -11.78
C ILE A 86 8.01 13.11 -12.63
N ASN A 87 8.58 13.93 -13.51
CA ASN A 87 9.80 13.59 -14.22
C ASN A 87 10.95 13.55 -13.20
N VAL A 88 11.67 12.42 -13.11
CA VAL A 88 12.77 12.21 -12.13
C VAL A 88 13.95 13.16 -12.32
N ASN A 89 13.99 13.91 -13.42
CA ASN A 89 15.00 14.93 -13.69
C ASN A 89 14.61 16.33 -13.20
N LEU A 90 13.45 16.49 -12.56
CA LEU A 90 13.05 17.77 -11.99
C LEU A 90 13.87 18.05 -10.72
N SER A 91 14.35 19.28 -10.63
CA SER A 91 15.00 19.80 -9.43
C SER A 91 13.98 20.10 -8.32
N ASP A 92 14.46 20.15 -7.09
CA ASP A 92 13.64 20.46 -5.91
C ASP A 92 12.91 21.82 -6.03
N ALA A 93 13.50 22.78 -6.75
CA ALA A 93 12.90 24.08 -7.01
C ALA A 93 11.69 23.97 -7.94
N GLU A 94 11.81 23.20 -9.03
CA GLU A 94 10.74 23.00 -10.00
C GLU A 94 9.57 22.21 -9.39
N LEU A 95 9.86 21.25 -8.51
CA LEU A 95 8.83 20.52 -7.76
C LEU A 95 8.03 21.43 -6.82
N THR A 96 8.72 22.35 -6.15
CA THR A 96 8.09 23.29 -5.22
C THR A 96 7.15 24.24 -5.94
N GLU A 97 7.58 24.78 -7.08
CA GLU A 97 6.76 25.69 -7.90
C GLU A 97 5.47 25.03 -8.40
N MET A 98 5.55 23.78 -8.86
CA MET A 98 4.38 23.02 -9.32
C MET A 98 3.33 22.80 -8.21
N ILE A 99 3.77 22.55 -6.97
CA ILE A 99 2.90 22.36 -5.81
C ILE A 99 2.20 23.69 -5.45
N GLU A 100 2.92 24.80 -5.53
CA GLU A 100 2.39 26.14 -5.22
C GLU A 100 1.42 26.66 -6.30
N GLU A 101 1.71 26.45 -7.58
CA GLU A 101 0.81 26.81 -8.69
C GLU A 101 -0.51 26.05 -8.63
N SER A 102 -0.47 24.76 -8.28
CA SER A 102 -1.66 23.92 -8.15
C SER A 102 -2.64 24.44 -7.08
N ARG A 103 -2.14 25.14 -6.05
CA ARG A 103 -2.97 25.78 -5.02
C ARG A 103 -3.64 27.07 -5.51
N ARG A 104 -2.94 27.86 -6.34
CA ARG A 104 -3.46 29.14 -6.87
C ARG A 104 -4.61 28.98 -7.85
N HIS A 105 -4.74 27.81 -8.49
CA HIS A 105 -5.85 27.52 -9.42
C HIS A 105 -7.09 26.88 -8.75
N GLN A 106 -7.09 26.73 -7.43
CA GLN A 106 -8.23 26.20 -6.66
C GLN A 106 -8.93 27.27 -5.80
N GLU A 107 -8.49 28.53 -5.89
CA GLU A 107 -9.13 29.72 -5.32
C GLU A 107 -9.87 30.51 -6.42
#